data_AF-Q0ZC31-F1
#
_entry.id   AF-Q0ZC31-F1
#
_cell.length_a   1.000
_cell.length_b   1.000
_cell.length_c   1.000
_cell.angle_alpha   90.00
_cell.angle_beta   90.00
_cell.angle_gamma   90.00
#
_symmetry.space_group_name_H-M   'P 1'
#
loop_
_entity.id
_entity.type
_entity.pdbx_description
1 polymer ?
#
loop_
_entity_poly.entity_id
_entity_poly.type
_entity_poly.pdbx_seq_one_letter_code
_entity_poly.pdbx_strand_id
1 'polypeptide(L)'
;LKTSGNIRIEVQQSTYIADNRRNMELSTTFVVLEPQESPPGYELVPGMGWYRLHLTPLTWDEARLACEAEGAHLAVLNSQEEATALKGIFGKAPAIIPGATWNAFAFMGFSDTAVEGTFVTIYGDSLQEAGYAN
;
A
#
# COMPACT_ATOMS: atom_id res chain seq x y z
N LEU A 1 -6.90 8.01 24.20
CA LEU A 1 -6.17 6.87 23.60
C LEU A 1 -7.21 5.86 23.16
N LYS A 2 -7.47 5.75 21.85
CA LYS A 2 -8.57 4.92 21.33
C LYS A 2 -7.98 3.97 20.27
N THR A 3 -7.33 2.91 20.72
CA THR A 3 -6.88 1.80 19.87
C THR A 3 -8.03 0.80 19.80
N SER A 4 -8.89 0.96 18.79
CA SER A 4 -9.89 -0.06 18.45
C SER A 4 -9.23 -1.07 17.51
N GLY A 5 -8.37 -1.93 18.05
CA GLY A 5 -7.77 -3.05 17.31
C GLY A 5 -8.80 -4.16 17.12
N ASN A 6 -8.81 -4.78 15.94
CA ASN A 6 -9.62 -5.98 15.71
C ASN A 6 -8.94 -7.16 16.43
N ILE A 7 -9.69 -7.92 17.24
CA ILE A 7 -9.15 -9.10 17.92
C ILE A 7 -9.62 -10.34 17.17
N ARG A 8 -8.68 -11.21 16.79
CA ARG A 8 -8.99 -12.58 16.34
C ARG A 8 -8.82 -13.54 17.50
N ILE A 9 -9.77 -14.44 17.64
CA ILE A 9 -9.76 -15.48 18.68
C ILE A 9 -9.39 -16.79 17.98
N GLU A 10 -8.27 -17.38 18.38
CA GLU A 10 -7.87 -18.71 17.94
C GLU A 10 -8.12 -19.71 19.06
N VAL A 11 -8.94 -20.72 18.79
CA VAL A 11 -9.30 -21.76 19.76
C VAL A 11 -8.61 -23.06 19.35
N GLN A 12 -7.88 -23.65 20.29
CA GLN A 12 -7.27 -24.96 20.16
C GLN A 12 -7.89 -25.91 21.18
N GLN A 13 -8.15 -27.14 20.76
CA GLN A 13 -8.61 -28.20 21.65
C GLN A 13 -7.54 -29.29 21.73
N SER A 14 -7.26 -29.75 22.94
CA SER A 14 -6.42 -30.92 23.19
C SER A 14 -7.12 -31.86 24.16
N THR A 15 -6.78 -33.15 24.12
CA THR A 15 -7.32 -34.14 25.08
C THR A 15 -6.17 -34.83 25.78
N TYR A 16 -6.27 -35.01 27.08
CA TYR A 16 -5.27 -35.71 27.88
C TYR A 16 -5.92 -36.68 28.86
N ILE A 17 -5.19 -37.71 29.28
CA ILE A 17 -5.66 -38.67 30.28
C ILE A 17 -5.02 -38.31 31.62
N ALA A 18 -5.84 -38.02 32.62
CA ALA A 18 -5.42 -37.85 34.01
C ALA A 18 -6.39 -38.61 34.92
N ASP A 19 -5.87 -39.28 35.95
CA ASP A 19 -6.67 -40.08 36.89
C ASP A 19 -7.63 -41.08 36.22
N ASN A 20 -7.15 -41.76 35.18
CA ASN A 20 -7.93 -42.73 34.39
C ASN A 20 -9.22 -42.13 33.75
N ARG A 21 -9.30 -40.81 33.63
CA ARG A 21 -10.37 -40.07 32.94
C ARG A 21 -9.79 -39.36 31.71
N ARG A 22 -10.58 -39.28 30.63
CA ARG A 22 -10.26 -38.45 29.47
C ARG A 22 -10.74 -37.03 29.75
N ASN A 23 -9.80 -36.10 29.73
CA ASN A 23 -10.05 -34.68 29.90
C ASN A 23 -9.87 -33.97 28.55
N MET A 24 -10.53 -32.84 28.41
CA MET A 24 -10.36 -31.93 27.28
C MET A 24 -9.84 -30.60 27.82
N GLU A 25 -8.84 -30.05 27.16
CA GLU A 25 -8.31 -28.72 27.41
C GLU A 25 -8.65 -27.83 26.21
N LEU A 26 -9.27 -26.69 26.49
CA LEU A 26 -9.52 -25.64 25.51
C LEU A 26 -8.54 -24.51 25.78
N SER A 27 -7.63 -24.29 24.83
CA SER A 27 -6.66 -23.21 24.88
C SER A 27 -7.12 -22.12 23.90
N THR A 28 -7.27 -20.89 24.39
CA THR A 28 -7.66 -19.75 23.56
C THR A 28 -6.52 -18.77 23.49
N THR A 29 -6.11 -18.41 22.27
CA THR A 29 -5.11 -17.38 22.00
C THR A 29 -5.81 -16.15 21.43
N PHE A 30 -5.61 -15.00 22.06
CA PHE A 30 -6.02 -13.71 21.51
C PHE A 30 -4.92 -13.18 20.61
N VAL A 31 -5.21 -13.04 19.33
CA VAL A 31 -4.35 -12.33 18.40
C VAL A 31 -4.85 -10.90 18.34
N VAL A 32 -4.13 -10.00 19.00
CA VAL A 32 -4.31 -8.56 18.79
C VAL A 32 -3.83 -8.30 17.37
N LEU A 33 -4.76 -8.05 16.44
CA LEU A 33 -4.35 -7.50 15.17
C LEU A 33 -3.89 -6.08 15.47
N GLU A 34 -2.59 -5.86 15.32
CA GLU A 34 -2.04 -4.53 15.35
C GLU A 34 -2.92 -3.68 14.42
N PRO A 35 -3.48 -2.55 14.90
CA PRO A 35 -3.99 -1.55 13.98
C PRO A 35 -2.87 -1.33 12.97
N GLN A 36 -3.17 -1.37 11.68
CA GLN A 36 -2.18 -1.08 10.66
C GLN A 36 -1.62 0.31 11.00
N GLU A 37 -0.46 0.36 11.67
CA GLU A 37 0.11 1.60 12.15
C GLU A 37 0.39 2.42 10.89
N SER A 38 -0.01 3.69 10.91
CA SER A 38 0.18 4.56 9.75
C SER A 38 1.67 4.53 9.37
N PRO A 39 2.04 4.04 8.17
CA PRO A 39 3.44 4.05 7.78
C PRO A 39 3.94 5.49 7.80
N PRO A 40 5.16 5.76 8.32
CA PRO A 40 5.64 7.13 8.46
C PRO A 40 5.60 7.91 7.15
N GLY A 41 4.89 9.03 7.13
CA GLY A 41 4.76 9.88 5.95
C GLY A 41 3.74 9.40 4.90
N TYR A 42 2.97 8.35 5.18
CA TYR A 42 1.87 7.92 4.32
C TYR A 42 0.53 8.55 4.75
N GLU A 43 -0.27 8.94 3.77
CA GLU A 43 -1.65 9.41 3.93
C GLU A 43 -2.61 8.26 3.61
N LEU A 44 -3.54 7.95 4.51
CA LEU A 44 -4.59 6.96 4.28
C LEU A 44 -5.67 7.55 3.36
N VAL A 45 -5.87 6.92 2.21
CA VAL A 45 -7.02 7.15 1.35
C VAL A 45 -8.06 6.06 1.65
N PRO A 46 -9.23 6.40 2.23
CA PRO A 46 -10.24 5.42 2.60
C PRO A 46 -10.66 4.54 1.41
N GLY A 47 -10.60 3.22 1.59
CA GLY A 47 -10.95 2.25 0.55
C GLY A 47 -9.88 1.99 -0.52
N MET A 48 -8.76 2.72 -0.51
CA MET A 48 -7.68 2.56 -1.50
C MET A 48 -6.32 2.25 -0.86
N GLY A 49 -6.13 2.54 0.42
CA GLY A 49 -4.91 2.23 1.15
C GLY A 49 -4.03 3.44 1.44
N TRP A 50 -2.74 3.20 1.65
CA TRP A 50 -1.77 4.20 2.10
C TRP A 50 -0.95 4.71 0.93
N TYR A 51 -0.80 6.03 0.82
CA TYR A 51 -0.03 6.67 -0.26
C TYR A 51 0.98 7.65 0.31
N ARG A 52 2.15 7.73 -0.34
CA ARG A 52 3.19 8.70 0.02
C ARG A 52 3.77 9.32 -1.24
N LEU A 53 3.94 10.63 -1.22
CA LEU A 53 4.64 11.37 -2.26
C LEU A 53 6.07 11.63 -1.81
N HIS A 54 7.03 11.15 -2.59
CA HIS A 54 8.44 11.48 -2.43
C HIS A 54 8.74 12.81 -3.14
N LEU A 55 9.37 13.75 -2.43
CA LEU A 55 9.76 15.06 -2.97
C LEU A 55 11.20 15.07 -3.51
N THR A 56 11.98 14.02 -3.24
CA THR A 56 13.34 13.92 -3.76
C THR A 56 13.29 13.62 -5.26
N PRO A 57 13.93 14.44 -6.12
CA PRO A 57 14.03 14.15 -7.53
C PRO A 57 14.84 12.87 -7.75
N LEU A 58 14.26 11.92 -8.48
CA LEU A 58 14.83 10.61 -8.81
C LEU A 58 14.56 10.31 -10.29
N THR A 59 15.26 9.33 -10.87
CA THR A 59 14.82 8.67 -12.10
C THR A 59 13.65 7.73 -11.81
N TRP A 60 12.94 7.25 -12.84
CA TRP A 60 11.84 6.32 -12.66
C TRP A 60 12.30 5.02 -11.96
N ASP A 61 13.44 4.46 -12.36
CA ASP A 61 14.00 3.25 -11.76
C ASP A 61 14.38 3.45 -10.30
N GLU A 62 15.00 4.60 -9.97
CA GLU A 62 15.33 4.94 -8.58
C GLU A 62 14.08 5.15 -7.73
N ALA A 63 13.04 5.78 -8.28
CA ALA A 63 11.76 5.97 -7.59
C ALA A 63 11.08 4.61 -7.32
N ARG A 64 11.11 3.69 -8.29
CA ARG A 64 10.60 2.32 -8.12
C ARG A 64 11.31 1.60 -6.97
N LEU A 65 12.65 1.61 -6.99
CA LEU A 65 13.46 0.98 -5.95
C LEU A 65 13.24 1.63 -4.57
N ALA A 66 13.05 2.95 -4.52
CA ALA A 66 12.75 3.66 -3.28
C ALA A 66 11.42 3.21 -2.66
N CYS A 67 10.36 3.09 -3.47
CA CYS A 67 9.07 2.58 -3.00
C CYS A 67 9.17 1.11 -2.54
N GLU A 68 9.88 0.27 -3.30
CA GLU A 68 10.08 -1.15 -2.95
C GLU A 68 10.89 -1.33 -1.66
N ALA A 69 11.88 -0.47 -1.41
CA ALA A 69 12.65 -0.47 -0.17
C ALA A 69 11.80 -0.17 1.08
N GLU A 70 10.66 0.52 0.90
CA GLU A 70 9.68 0.77 1.97
C GLU A 70 8.64 -0.35 2.11
N GLY A 71 8.74 -1.42 1.31
CA GLY A 71 7.72 -2.46 1.24
C GLY A 71 6.45 -2.03 0.50
N ALA A 72 6.53 -0.94 -0.27
CA ALA A 72 5.47 -0.42 -1.13
C ALA A 72 5.85 -0.55 -2.62
N HIS A 73 5.11 0.10 -3.50
CA HIS A 73 5.39 0.13 -4.93
C HIS A 73 4.94 1.48 -5.53
N LEU A 74 5.40 1.81 -6.74
CA LEU A 74 4.89 2.99 -7.44
C LEU A 74 3.38 2.87 -7.67
N ALA A 75 2.66 3.97 -7.51
CA ALA A 75 1.20 3.97 -7.61
C ALA A 75 0.74 3.62 -9.04
N VAL A 76 -0.14 2.62 -9.15
CA VAL A 76 -0.79 2.22 -10.40
C VAL A 76 -2.23 2.68 -10.32
N LEU A 77 -2.55 3.74 -11.05
CA LEU A 77 -3.90 4.30 -11.08
C LEU A 77 -4.83 3.34 -11.83
N ASN A 78 -5.75 2.68 -11.11
CA ASN A 78 -6.69 1.74 -11.71
C ASN A 78 -8.15 2.26 -11.68
N SER A 79 -8.38 3.47 -11.16
CA SER A 79 -9.71 4.06 -11.07
C SER A 79 -9.68 5.60 -11.12
N GLN A 80 -10.83 6.18 -11.49
CA GLN A 80 -11.00 7.64 -11.52
C GLN A 80 -10.99 8.24 -10.10
N GLU A 81 -11.49 7.49 -9.13
CA GLU A 81 -11.50 7.84 -7.71
C GLU A 81 -10.07 7.93 -7.17
N GLU A 82 -9.23 6.96 -7.49
CA GLU A 82 -7.80 6.94 -7.13
C GLU A 82 -7.04 8.09 -7.77
N ALA A 83 -7.25 8.33 -9.07
CA ALA A 83 -6.65 9.45 -9.77
C ALA A 83 -7.03 10.81 -9.12
N THR A 84 -8.25 10.92 -8.61
CA THR A 84 -8.72 12.12 -7.92
C THR A 84 -8.08 12.27 -6.54
N ALA A 85 -7.96 11.18 -5.78
CA ALA A 85 -7.30 11.18 -4.48
C ALA A 85 -5.81 11.56 -4.60
N LEU A 86 -5.08 10.98 -5.55
CA LEU A 86 -3.65 11.27 -5.74
C LEU A 86 -3.41 12.70 -6.24
N LYS A 87 -4.29 13.24 -7.08
CA LYS A 87 -4.27 14.68 -7.43
C LYS A 87 -4.39 15.57 -6.18
N GLY A 88 -5.22 15.17 -5.21
CA GLY A 88 -5.35 15.86 -3.94
C GLY A 88 -4.06 15.83 -3.12
N ILE A 89 -3.41 14.67 -3.01
CA ILE A 89 -2.11 14.52 -2.31
C ILE A 89 -1.03 15.37 -3.00
N PHE A 90 -0.94 15.28 -4.33
CA PHE A 90 0.02 16.02 -5.13
C PHE A 90 -0.20 17.55 -5.08
N GLY A 91 -1.45 18.01 -4.99
CA GLY A 91 -1.79 19.42 -4.88
C GLY A 91 -1.35 20.07 -3.55
N LYS A 92 -1.17 19.27 -2.49
CA LYS A 92 -0.66 19.74 -1.19
C LYS A 92 0.87 19.84 -1.14
N ALA A 93 1.56 19.25 -2.12
CA ALA A 93 3.01 19.19 -2.13
C ALA A 93 3.61 20.58 -2.31
N PRO A 94 4.71 20.92 -1.61
CA PRO A 94 5.43 22.15 -1.86
C PRO A 94 6.09 22.11 -3.25
N ALA A 95 6.41 23.28 -3.80
CA ALA A 95 7.22 23.37 -5.00
C ALA A 95 8.60 22.73 -4.75
N ILE A 96 8.92 21.68 -5.51
CA ILE A 96 10.19 20.94 -5.39
C ILE A 96 11.34 21.72 -6.06
N ILE A 97 11.03 22.57 -7.04
CA ILE A 97 12.00 23.36 -7.80
C ILE A 97 11.96 24.82 -7.29
N PRO A 98 13.08 25.38 -6.79
CA PRO A 98 13.13 26.78 -6.36
C PRO A 98 12.72 27.73 -7.49
N GLY A 99 11.69 28.54 -7.25
CA GLY A 99 11.16 29.50 -8.23
C GLY A 99 10.16 28.92 -9.24
N ALA A 100 9.87 27.62 -9.19
CA ALA A 100 8.77 27.05 -9.95
C ALA A 100 7.42 27.39 -9.30
N THR A 101 6.49 27.90 -10.10
CA THR A 101 5.10 28.15 -9.71
C THR A 101 4.18 26.94 -9.89
N TRP A 102 4.75 25.79 -10.25
CA TRP A 102 4.05 24.58 -10.68
C TRP A 102 4.66 23.36 -9.98
N ASN A 103 3.78 22.43 -9.59
CA ASN A 103 4.17 21.19 -8.93
C ASN A 103 4.81 20.28 -10.00
N ALA A 104 6.09 19.96 -9.81
CA ALA A 104 6.86 19.08 -10.70
C ALA A 104 6.24 17.68 -10.66
N PHE A 105 6.08 17.07 -11.84
CA PHE A 105 5.49 15.74 -12.08
C PHE A 105 5.93 14.66 -11.06
N ALA A 106 5.07 13.67 -10.84
CA ALA A 106 5.37 12.48 -10.05
C ALA A 106 5.48 11.25 -10.96
N PHE A 107 6.44 10.37 -10.68
CA PHE A 107 6.51 9.08 -11.35
C PHE A 107 5.42 8.14 -10.84
N MET A 108 4.84 7.39 -11.77
CA MET A 108 3.76 6.44 -11.53
C MET A 108 4.22 5.03 -11.95
N GLY A 109 3.49 4.01 -11.53
CA GLY A 109 3.79 2.60 -11.77
C GLY A 109 3.53 2.13 -13.20
N PHE A 110 3.83 2.95 -14.20
CA PHE A 110 3.73 2.64 -15.62
C PHE A 110 5.07 2.95 -16.30
N SER A 111 5.49 2.08 -17.19
CA SER A 111 6.73 2.23 -17.95
C SER A 111 6.69 1.45 -19.25
N ASP A 112 7.49 1.88 -20.22
CA ASP A 112 7.77 1.19 -21.48
C ASP A 112 9.23 0.71 -21.58
N THR A 113 9.96 0.69 -20.46
CA THR A 113 11.37 0.30 -20.38
C THR A 113 11.64 -1.13 -20.86
N ALA A 114 10.64 -2.01 -20.77
CA ALA A 114 10.75 -3.39 -21.26
C ALA A 114 10.67 -3.48 -22.80
N VAL A 115 9.77 -2.71 -23.41
CA VAL A 115 9.56 -2.63 -24.86
C VAL A 115 9.14 -1.21 -25.20
N GLU A 116 10.03 -0.47 -25.85
CA GLU A 116 9.79 0.92 -26.26
C GLU A 116 8.45 1.06 -26.99
N GLY A 117 7.66 2.06 -26.59
CA GLY A 117 6.32 2.30 -27.14
C GLY A 117 5.21 1.37 -26.61
N THR A 118 5.53 0.43 -25.71
CA THR A 118 4.57 -0.45 -25.05
C THR A 118 4.56 -0.20 -23.55
N PHE A 119 3.62 0.61 -23.08
CA PHE A 119 3.44 0.87 -21.65
C PHE A 119 2.76 -0.31 -20.95
N VAL A 120 3.37 -0.75 -19.87
CA VAL A 120 2.83 -1.75 -18.94
C VAL A 120 2.90 -1.21 -17.51
N THR A 121 2.05 -1.77 -16.64
CA THR A 121 2.16 -1.50 -15.20
C THR A 121 3.42 -2.16 -14.64
N ILE A 122 3.82 -1.76 -13.42
CA ILE A 122 4.85 -2.47 -12.64
C ILE A 122 4.52 -3.95 -12.35
N TYR A 123 3.27 -4.38 -12.58
CA TYR A 123 2.83 -5.77 -12.46
C TYR A 123 2.89 -6.53 -13.79
N GLY A 124 3.17 -5.83 -14.91
CA GLY A 124 3.18 -6.39 -16.25
C GLY A 124 1.83 -6.35 -16.96
N ASP A 125 0.81 -5.75 -16.35
CA ASP A 125 -0.51 -5.61 -16.97
C ASP A 125 -0.47 -4.57 -18.09
N SER A 126 -1.24 -4.79 -19.15
CA SER A 126 -1.47 -3.76 -20.17
C SER A 126 -2.29 -2.60 -19.60
N LEU A 127 -2.22 -1.44 -20.26
CA LEU A 127 -3.05 -0.28 -19.87
C LEU A 127 -4.55 -0.61 -19.91
N GLN A 128 -4.99 -1.48 -20.82
CA GLN A 128 -6.39 -1.90 -20.92
C GLN A 128 -6.83 -2.70 -19.68
N GLU A 129 -5.99 -3.61 -19.22
CA GLU A 129 -6.21 -4.41 -18.00
C GLU A 129 -6.15 -3.54 -16.74
N ALA A 130 -5.31 -2.50 -16.75
CA ALA A 130 -5.24 -1.47 -15.71
C ALA A 130 -6.43 -0.48 -15.72
N GLY A 131 -7.46 -0.71 -16.55
CA GLY A 131 -8.67 0.12 -16.56
C GLY A 131 -8.62 1.35 -17.48
N TYR A 132 -7.64 1.43 -18.38
CA TYR A 132 -7.52 2.49 -19.39
C TYR A 132 -7.99 2.06 -20.79
N ALA A 133 -8.87 1.07 -20.89
CA ALA A 133 -9.54 0.76 -22.14
C ALA A 133 -10.58 1.86 -22.47
N ASN A 134 -10.49 2.43 -23.67
CA ASN A 134 -11.46 3.41 -24.20
C ASN A 134 -12.85 2.80 -24.42
#